data_AF-A0A1X0P566-F1
#
_entry.id   AF-A0A1X0P566-F1
#
_cell.length_a   1.000
_cell.length_b   1.000
_cell.length_c   1.000
_cell.angle_alpha   90.00
_cell.angle_beta   90.00
_cell.angle_gamma   90.00
#
_symmetry.space_group_name_H-M   'P 1'
#
loop_
_entity.id
_entity.type
_entity.pdbx_description
1 polymer ?
#
loop_
_entity_poly.entity_id
_entity_poly.type
_entity_poly.pdbx_seq_one_letter_code
_entity_poly.pdbx_strand_id
1 'polypeptide(L)'
;MWTQQLTLQKPNASQTPEEKHAQALVTANVFIDDNRARVRRAMEQYQSVANSNYWTYGYMGGAMVFTMATCLSLGNRLPFLRNYAGWISLTGGYLGGKAMLGMHNSYNLASVVNVINSSIEETGKMDEQYEFKIPDYAREVTALKRMKYDLMPYTTEAIEARKNDLNNMSLNERADALVEAFEKRRQASAHKK
;
A
#
# COMPACT_ATOMS: atom_id res chain seq x y z
N MET A 1 -12.13 57.52 -18.48
CA MET A 1 -12.60 56.21 -19.01
C MET A 1 -13.03 55.37 -17.83
N TRP A 2 -14.31 54.98 -17.78
CA TRP A 2 -14.90 54.19 -16.70
C TRP A 2 -14.83 52.71 -17.08
N THR A 3 -13.99 51.92 -16.40
CA THR A 3 -14.04 50.45 -16.48
C THR A 3 -14.87 49.94 -15.31
N GLN A 4 -16.15 49.70 -15.56
CA GLN A 4 -17.01 48.93 -14.66
C GLN A 4 -16.44 47.51 -14.56
N GLN A 5 -15.79 47.18 -13.44
CA GLN A 5 -15.54 45.80 -13.06
C GLN A 5 -16.90 45.15 -12.82
N LEU A 6 -17.39 44.42 -13.82
CA LEU A 6 -18.42 43.40 -13.65
C LEU A 6 -17.82 42.28 -12.78
N THR A 7 -17.82 42.48 -11.46
CA THR A 7 -17.75 41.37 -10.51
C THR A 7 -19.04 40.59 -10.66
N LEU A 8 -18.99 39.58 -11.53
CA LEU A 8 -19.98 38.51 -11.60
C LEU A 8 -19.84 37.66 -10.34
N GLN A 9 -20.26 38.22 -9.20
CA GLN A 9 -20.60 37.44 -8.01
C GLN A 9 -21.81 36.61 -8.43
N LYS A 10 -21.55 35.40 -8.91
CA LYS A 10 -22.59 34.37 -9.03
C LYS A 10 -23.25 34.31 -7.65
N PRO A 11 -24.58 34.50 -7.54
CA PRO A 11 -25.24 34.33 -6.26
C PRO A 11 -24.87 32.94 -5.75
N ASN A 12 -24.50 32.82 -4.48
CA ASN A 12 -24.51 31.54 -3.79
C ASN A 12 -25.96 31.04 -3.80
N ALA A 13 -26.39 30.46 -4.93
CA ALA A 13 -27.61 29.70 -4.98
C ALA A 13 -27.45 28.66 -3.88
N SER A 14 -28.36 28.67 -2.92
CA SER A 14 -28.44 27.68 -1.87
C SER A 14 -28.54 26.33 -2.56
N GLN A 15 -27.41 25.62 -2.66
CA GLN A 15 -27.35 24.35 -3.37
C GLN A 15 -28.45 23.46 -2.81
N THR A 16 -29.25 22.90 -3.71
CA THR A 16 -30.27 21.94 -3.30
C THR A 16 -29.59 20.76 -2.59
N PRO A 17 -30.27 20.05 -1.69
CA PRO A 17 -29.70 18.88 -1.03
C PRO A 17 -29.14 17.84 -2.03
N GLU A 18 -29.73 17.76 -3.21
CA GLU A 18 -29.28 16.91 -4.32
C GLU A 18 -27.98 17.41 -4.97
N GLU A 19 -27.84 18.72 -5.19
CA GLU A 19 -26.59 19.31 -5.70
C GLU A 19 -25.43 19.16 -4.71
N LYS A 20 -25.70 19.29 -3.40
CA LYS A 20 -24.71 19.04 -2.35
C LYS A 20 -24.27 17.58 -2.32
N HIS A 21 -25.22 16.66 -2.49
CA HIS A 21 -24.92 15.22 -2.57
C HIS A 21 -24.09 14.89 -3.82
N ALA A 22 -24.46 15.43 -4.98
CA ALA A 22 -23.70 15.25 -6.23
C ALA A 22 -22.27 15.79 -6.11
N GLN A 23 -22.08 16.97 -5.50
CA GLN A 23 -20.77 17.54 -5.26
C GLN A 23 -19.94 16.70 -4.28
N ALA A 24 -20.57 16.15 -3.24
CA ALA A 24 -19.90 15.28 -2.27
C ALA A 24 -19.45 13.97 -2.92
N LEU A 25 -20.24 13.38 -3.83
CA LEU A 25 -19.85 12.21 -4.62
C LEU A 25 -18.67 12.50 -5.55
N VAL A 26 -18.68 13.64 -6.25
CA VAL A 26 -17.55 14.05 -7.12
C VAL A 26 -16.28 14.23 -6.30
N THR A 27 -16.39 14.88 -5.14
CA THR A 27 -15.24 15.09 -4.22
C THR A 27 -14.70 13.76 -3.71
N ALA A 28 -15.58 12.82 -3.37
CA ALA A 28 -15.19 11.48 -2.94
C ALA A 28 -14.44 10.73 -4.05
N ASN A 29 -14.92 10.80 -5.29
CA ASN A 29 -14.26 10.14 -6.43
C ASN A 29 -12.86 10.71 -6.67
N VAL A 30 -12.70 12.04 -6.67
CA VAL A 30 -11.37 12.67 -6.86
C VAL A 30 -10.41 12.28 -5.74
N PHE A 31 -10.89 12.26 -4.49
CA PHE A 31 -10.08 11.83 -3.35
C PHE A 31 -9.66 10.36 -3.45
N ILE A 32 -10.59 9.47 -3.82
CA ILE A 32 -10.31 8.04 -4.02
C ILE A 32 -9.30 7.85 -5.15
N ASP A 33 -9.44 8.56 -6.27
CA ASP A 33 -8.53 8.45 -7.41
C ASP A 33 -7.12 8.93 -7.06
N ASP A 34 -6.99 9.99 -6.26
CA ASP A 34 -5.68 10.43 -5.75
C ASP A 34 -5.03 9.37 -4.85
N ASN A 35 -5.79 8.78 -3.92
CA ASN A 35 -5.30 7.69 -3.07
C ASN A 35 -4.81 6.50 -3.90
N ARG A 36 -5.59 6.09 -4.90
CA ARG A 36 -5.22 5.01 -5.82
C ARG A 36 -3.96 5.36 -6.61
N ALA A 37 -3.81 6.61 -7.06
CA ALA A 37 -2.61 7.05 -7.75
C ALA A 37 -1.37 7.00 -6.83
N ARG A 38 -1.50 7.40 -5.56
CA ARG A 38 -0.42 7.31 -4.56
C ARG A 38 0.00 5.86 -4.31
N VAL A 39 -0.96 4.97 -4.09
CA VAL A 39 -0.70 3.52 -3.92
C VAL A 39 -0.07 2.92 -5.17
N ARG A 40 -0.57 3.26 -6.35
CA ARG A 40 -0.02 2.79 -7.63
C ARG A 40 1.42 3.21 -7.82
N ARG A 41 1.77 4.47 -7.56
CA ARG A 41 3.16 4.96 -7.65
C ARG A 41 4.09 4.22 -6.69
N ALA A 42 3.64 3.95 -5.46
CA ALA A 42 4.41 3.17 -4.50
C ALA A 42 4.62 1.73 -5.01
N MET A 43 3.59 1.11 -5.57
CA MET A 43 3.67 -0.22 -6.18
C MET A 43 4.61 -0.27 -7.39
N GLU A 44 4.57 0.75 -8.25
CA GLU A 44 5.47 0.87 -9.41
C GLU A 44 6.93 0.97 -8.95
N GLN A 45 7.21 1.72 -7.89
CA GLN A 45 8.56 1.77 -7.29
C GLN A 45 8.99 0.40 -6.75
N TYR A 46 8.15 -0.28 -5.99
CA TYR A 46 8.43 -1.64 -5.51
C TYR A 46 8.73 -2.60 -6.67
N GLN A 47 7.89 -2.63 -7.70
CA GLN A 47 8.07 -3.49 -8.87
C GLN A 47 9.32 -3.15 -9.67
N SER A 48 9.69 -1.87 -9.75
CA SER A 48 10.90 -1.42 -10.43
C SER A 48 12.17 -1.98 -9.79
N VAL A 49 12.17 -2.23 -8.48
CA VAL A 49 13.31 -2.86 -7.78
C VAL A 49 13.21 -4.37 -7.83
N ALA A 50 12.02 -4.92 -7.55
CA ALA A 50 11.79 -6.36 -7.51
C ALA A 50 12.08 -7.07 -8.85
N ASN A 51 11.79 -6.42 -9.98
CA ASN A 51 12.00 -6.98 -11.32
C ASN A 51 13.29 -6.49 -11.99
N SER A 52 14.11 -5.72 -11.28
CA SER A 52 15.29 -5.12 -11.89
C SER A 52 16.50 -6.05 -11.82
N ASN A 53 16.95 -6.44 -13.00
CA ASN A 53 18.24 -7.10 -13.21
C ASN A 53 19.40 -6.22 -12.73
N TYR A 54 19.28 -4.90 -12.85
CA TYR A 54 20.31 -3.97 -12.38
C TYR A 54 20.52 -4.08 -10.87
N TRP A 55 19.45 -4.04 -10.07
CA TRP A 55 19.56 -4.21 -8.62
C TRP A 55 20.02 -5.62 -8.25
N THR A 56 19.50 -6.63 -8.93
CA THR A 56 19.87 -8.03 -8.70
C THR A 56 21.36 -8.28 -8.92
N TYR A 57 21.89 -7.91 -10.10
CA TYR A 57 23.31 -8.07 -10.40
C TYR A 57 24.19 -7.10 -9.62
N GLY A 58 23.69 -5.89 -9.31
CA GLY A 58 24.37 -4.92 -8.48
C GLY A 58 24.65 -5.46 -7.07
N TYR A 59 23.65 -6.01 -6.39
CA TYR A 59 23.84 -6.61 -5.07
C TYR A 59 24.69 -7.88 -5.10
N MET A 60 24.51 -8.75 -6.10
CA MET A 60 25.33 -9.95 -6.25
C MET A 60 26.80 -9.62 -6.52
N GLY A 61 27.07 -8.71 -7.46
CA GLY A 61 28.42 -8.26 -7.79
C GLY A 61 29.07 -7.52 -6.63
N GLY A 62 28.34 -6.62 -5.97
CA GLY A 62 28.82 -5.91 -4.79
C GLY A 62 29.17 -6.87 -3.64
N ALA A 63 28.29 -7.82 -3.32
CA ALA A 63 28.54 -8.82 -2.30
C ALA A 63 29.70 -9.75 -2.67
N MET A 64 29.87 -10.09 -3.94
CA MET A 64 30.98 -10.89 -4.45
C MET A 64 32.32 -10.16 -4.23
N VAL A 65 32.41 -8.90 -4.65
CA VAL A 65 33.61 -8.07 -4.47
C VAL A 65 33.92 -7.87 -2.99
N PHE A 66 32.91 -7.60 -2.17
CA PHE A 66 33.07 -7.44 -0.72
C PHE A 66 33.57 -8.74 -0.05
N THR A 67 33.00 -9.88 -0.42
CA THR A 67 33.42 -11.19 0.08
C THR A 67 34.85 -11.50 -0.35
N MET A 68 35.21 -11.22 -1.60
CA MET A 68 36.58 -11.39 -2.11
C MET A 68 37.58 -10.52 -1.32
N ALA A 69 37.27 -9.24 -1.13
CA ALA A 69 38.12 -8.32 -0.38
C ALA A 69 38.32 -8.80 1.06
N THR A 70 37.26 -9.32 1.69
CA THR A 70 37.31 -9.87 3.05
C THR A 70 38.18 -11.13 3.11
N CYS A 71 38.01 -12.07 2.17
CA CYS A 71 38.82 -13.28 2.07
C CYS A 71 40.30 -12.99 1.84
N LEU A 72 40.62 -11.98 1.02
CA LEU A 72 41.99 -11.55 0.77
C LEU A 72 42.60 -10.83 1.98
N SER A 73 41.84 -9.97 2.66
CA SER A 73 42.28 -9.26 3.87
C SER A 73 42.56 -10.21 5.04
N LEU A 74 41.75 -11.26 5.19
CA LEU A 74 41.96 -12.30 6.22
C LEU A 74 42.93 -13.39 5.75
N GLY A 75 43.27 -13.41 4.47
CA GLY A 75 44.11 -14.42 3.83
C GLY A 75 45.53 -14.50 4.39
N ASN A 76 46.04 -13.41 4.97
CA ASN A 76 47.34 -13.39 5.64
C ASN A 76 47.35 -14.19 6.96
N ARG A 77 46.19 -14.37 7.61
CA ARG A 77 46.03 -15.17 8.82
C ARG A 77 45.46 -16.56 8.53
N LEU A 78 44.65 -16.68 7.48
CA LEU A 78 43.99 -17.92 7.07
C LEU A 78 44.23 -18.17 5.57
N PRO A 79 45.31 -18.88 5.21
CA PRO A 79 45.67 -19.14 3.81
C PRO A 79 44.58 -19.83 3.01
N PHE A 80 43.74 -20.63 3.68
CA PHE A 80 42.55 -21.25 3.10
C PHE A 80 41.62 -20.22 2.44
N LEU A 81 41.32 -19.10 3.13
CA LEU A 81 40.45 -18.06 2.59
C LEU A 81 41.06 -17.39 1.36
N ARG A 82 42.39 -17.26 1.30
CA ARG A 82 43.10 -16.72 0.13
C ARG A 82 43.03 -17.66 -1.08
N ASN A 83 43.28 -18.96 -0.85
CA ASN A 83 43.35 -19.96 -1.92
C ASN A 83 41.97 -20.28 -2.51
N TYR A 84 40.92 -20.21 -1.69
CA TYR A 84 39.53 -20.45 -2.11
C TYR A 84 38.71 -19.16 -2.26
N ALA A 85 39.35 -17.99 -2.23
CA ALA A 85 38.67 -16.70 -2.25
C ALA A 85 37.67 -16.57 -3.42
N GLY A 86 38.03 -17.07 -4.60
CA GLY A 86 37.16 -17.07 -5.78
C GLY A 86 35.86 -17.87 -5.57
N TRP A 87 35.96 -19.11 -5.09
CA TRP A 87 34.79 -19.95 -4.83
C TRP A 87 33.93 -19.43 -3.67
N ILE A 88 34.57 -18.93 -2.61
CA ILE A 88 33.88 -18.35 -1.46
C ILE A 88 33.18 -17.05 -1.87
N SER A 89 33.83 -16.21 -2.67
CA SER A 89 33.27 -14.98 -3.21
C SER A 89 32.08 -15.23 -4.14
N LEU A 90 32.12 -16.29 -4.95
CA LEU A 90 31.02 -16.63 -5.84
C LEU A 90 29.78 -17.11 -5.08
N THR A 91 29.98 -18.03 -4.13
CA THR A 91 28.88 -18.53 -3.27
C THR A 91 28.37 -17.45 -2.31
N GLY A 92 29.29 -16.73 -1.64
CA GLY A 92 28.98 -15.66 -0.70
C GLY A 92 28.38 -14.43 -1.37
N GLY A 93 28.82 -14.09 -2.58
CA GLY A 93 28.26 -13.02 -3.38
C GLY A 93 26.84 -13.33 -3.85
N TYR A 94 26.58 -14.56 -4.30
CA TYR A 94 25.23 -14.98 -4.68
C TYR A 94 24.26 -14.99 -3.49
N LEU A 95 24.63 -15.64 -2.37
CA LEU A 95 23.78 -15.74 -1.19
C LEU A 95 23.63 -14.38 -0.49
N GLY A 96 24.72 -13.65 -0.31
CA GLY A 96 24.73 -12.32 0.30
C GLY A 96 23.99 -11.30 -0.55
N GLY A 97 24.18 -11.33 -1.88
CA GLY A 97 23.45 -10.49 -2.81
C GLY A 97 21.95 -10.75 -2.77
N LYS A 98 21.52 -12.02 -2.73
CA LYS A 98 20.10 -12.38 -2.55
C LYS A 98 19.53 -11.88 -1.22
N ALA A 99 20.29 -12.00 -0.14
CA ALA A 99 19.86 -11.49 1.17
C ALA A 99 19.68 -9.97 1.15
N MET A 100 20.65 -9.23 0.60
CA MET A 100 20.57 -7.76 0.49
C MET A 100 19.43 -7.31 -0.42
N LEU A 101 19.24 -7.97 -1.56
CA LEU A 101 18.12 -7.70 -2.45
C LEU A 101 16.77 -7.97 -1.76
N GLY A 102 16.68 -9.08 -1.01
CA GLY A 102 15.51 -9.42 -0.20
C GLY A 102 15.20 -8.35 0.85
N MET A 103 16.22 -7.84 1.55
CA MET A 103 16.05 -6.74 2.50
C MET A 103 15.57 -5.45 1.82
N HIS A 104 16.19 -5.05 0.72
CA HIS A 104 15.77 -3.85 -0.02
C HIS A 104 14.32 -3.98 -0.52
N ASN A 105 13.96 -5.14 -1.08
CA ASN A 105 12.57 -5.40 -1.50
C ASN A 105 11.60 -5.38 -0.31
N SER A 106 11.98 -5.93 0.85
CA SER A 106 11.14 -5.91 2.05
C SER A 106 10.91 -4.49 2.57
N TYR A 107 11.92 -3.63 2.49
CA TYR A 107 11.80 -2.21 2.84
C TYR A 107 10.84 -1.48 1.90
N ASN A 108 10.98 -1.71 0.58
CA ASN A 108 10.09 -1.11 -0.40
C ASN A 108 8.65 -1.62 -0.25
N LEU A 109 8.45 -2.91 0.04
CA LEU A 109 7.15 -3.48 0.35
C LEU A 109 6.52 -2.85 1.60
N ALA A 110 7.31 -2.67 2.66
CA ALA A 110 6.84 -1.99 3.87
C ALA A 110 6.41 -0.54 3.59
N SER A 111 7.12 0.16 2.70
CA SER A 111 6.74 1.50 2.25
C SER A 111 5.38 1.50 1.52
N VAL A 112 5.14 0.55 0.61
CA VAL A 112 3.83 0.37 -0.04
C VAL A 112 2.73 0.15 1.00
N VAL A 113 2.95 -0.76 1.95
CA VAL A 113 1.99 -1.07 3.01
C VAL A 113 1.69 0.16 3.86
N ASN A 114 2.69 1.00 4.16
CA ASN A 114 2.48 2.25 4.88
C ASN A 114 1.60 3.23 4.09
N VAL A 115 1.83 3.36 2.79
CA VAL A 115 0.96 4.19 1.91
C VAL A 115 -0.48 3.67 1.93
N ILE A 116 -0.67 2.35 1.84
CA ILE A 116 -2.02 1.73 1.92
C ILE A 116 -2.66 2.00 3.28
N ASN A 117 -1.93 1.82 4.39
CA ASN A 117 -2.46 2.09 5.73
C ASN A 117 -2.87 3.56 5.91
N SER A 118 -2.03 4.49 5.45
CA SER A 118 -2.37 5.92 5.47
C SER A 118 -3.61 6.23 4.62
N SER A 119 -3.73 5.61 3.44
CA SER A 119 -4.90 5.78 2.56
C SER A 119 -6.17 5.23 3.21
N ILE A 120 -6.10 4.11 3.93
CA ILE A 120 -7.23 3.55 4.69
C ILE A 120 -7.63 4.52 5.81
N GLU A 121 -6.67 5.05 6.56
CA GLU A 121 -6.94 5.98 7.66
C GLU A 121 -7.55 7.29 7.15
N GLU A 122 -6.98 7.88 6.10
CA GLU A 122 -7.49 9.10 5.48
C GLU A 122 -8.90 8.88 4.91
N THR A 123 -9.14 7.77 4.22
CA THR A 123 -10.47 7.43 3.69
C THR A 123 -11.49 7.20 4.81
N GLY A 124 -11.09 6.57 5.91
CA GLY A 124 -11.94 6.41 7.10
C GLY A 124 -12.31 7.74 7.75
N LYS A 125 -11.36 8.68 7.86
CA LYS A 125 -11.63 10.03 8.36
C LYS A 125 -12.60 10.81 7.47
N MET A 126 -12.45 10.69 6.14
CA MET A 126 -13.39 11.32 5.20
C MET A 126 -14.79 10.69 5.33
N ASP A 127 -14.87 9.37 5.45
CA ASP A 127 -16.14 8.67 5.68
C ASP A 127 -16.84 9.15 6.97
N GLU A 128 -16.08 9.35 8.06
CA GLU A 128 -16.60 9.93 9.31
C GLU A 128 -17.07 11.39 9.13
N GLN A 129 -16.34 12.22 8.39
CA GLN A 129 -16.72 13.62 8.12
C GLN A 129 -18.03 13.72 7.33
N TYR A 130 -18.30 12.77 6.44
CA TYR A 130 -19.55 12.69 5.68
C TYR A 130 -20.62 11.84 6.39
N GLU A 131 -20.46 11.52 7.68
CA GLU A 131 -21.39 10.73 8.49
C GLU A 131 -21.76 9.38 7.85
N PHE A 132 -20.81 8.72 7.19
CA PHE A 132 -21.00 7.43 6.51
C PHE A 132 -22.04 7.42 5.38
N LYS A 133 -22.43 8.60 4.87
CA LYS A 133 -23.45 8.75 3.81
C LYS A 133 -22.94 8.32 2.44
N ILE A 134 -21.63 8.35 2.21
CA ILE A 134 -21.01 8.02 0.92
C ILE A 134 -20.52 6.56 0.95
N PRO A 135 -21.15 5.64 0.20
CA PRO A 135 -20.78 4.24 0.22
C PRO A 135 -19.42 3.95 -0.42
N ASP A 136 -18.94 4.84 -1.30
CA ASP A 136 -17.70 4.65 -2.06
C ASP A 136 -16.45 4.67 -1.16
N TYR A 137 -16.47 5.42 -0.05
CA TYR A 137 -15.37 5.39 0.92
C TYR A 137 -15.23 4.01 1.61
N ALA A 138 -16.32 3.36 2.00
CA ALA A 138 -16.25 2.01 2.56
C ALA A 138 -15.81 0.96 1.54
N ARG A 139 -16.26 1.10 0.28
CA ARG A 139 -15.81 0.24 -0.81
C ARG A 139 -14.31 0.38 -1.03
N GLU A 140 -13.81 1.61 -1.02
CA GLU A 140 -12.37 1.86 -1.18
C GLU A 140 -11.55 1.33 0.00
N VAL A 141 -11.98 1.56 1.24
CA VAL A 141 -11.32 0.97 2.42
C VAL A 141 -11.26 -0.55 2.32
N THR A 142 -12.33 -1.20 1.86
CA THR A 142 -12.36 -2.66 1.66
C THR A 142 -11.39 -3.10 0.57
N ALA A 143 -11.33 -2.37 -0.55
CA ALA A 143 -10.40 -2.65 -1.64
C ALA A 143 -8.93 -2.48 -1.20
N LEU A 144 -8.61 -1.41 -0.48
CA LEU A 144 -7.28 -1.16 0.07
C LEU A 144 -6.86 -2.22 1.10
N LYS A 145 -7.77 -2.65 1.99
CA LYS A 145 -7.52 -3.76 2.92
C LYS A 145 -7.23 -5.06 2.19
N ARG A 146 -8.01 -5.37 1.14
CA ARG A 146 -7.75 -6.55 0.31
C ARG A 146 -6.36 -6.48 -0.33
N MET A 147 -6.00 -5.33 -0.90
CA MET A 147 -4.68 -5.12 -1.48
C MET A 147 -3.55 -5.28 -0.44
N LYS A 148 -3.72 -4.76 0.77
CA LYS A 148 -2.79 -4.96 1.89
C LYS A 148 -2.59 -6.46 2.18
N TYR A 149 -3.67 -7.23 2.24
CA TYR A 149 -3.62 -8.66 2.53
C TYR A 149 -3.03 -9.49 1.38
N ASP A 150 -3.22 -9.08 0.14
CA ASP A 150 -2.57 -9.70 -1.01
C ASP A 150 -1.05 -9.46 -1.01
N LEU A 151 -0.60 -8.28 -0.55
CA LEU A 151 0.81 -7.94 -0.39
C LEU A 151 1.45 -8.60 0.83
N MET A 152 0.68 -8.84 1.90
CA MET A 152 1.15 -9.45 3.15
C MET A 152 0.31 -10.69 3.53
N PRO A 153 0.39 -11.77 2.75
CA PRO A 153 -0.53 -12.91 2.85
C PRO A 153 -0.38 -13.74 4.13
N TYR A 154 0.74 -13.60 4.84
CA TYR A 154 1.06 -14.38 6.03
C TYR A 154 0.73 -13.65 7.34
N THR A 155 0.11 -12.47 7.27
CA THR A 155 -0.35 -11.77 8.48
C THR A 155 -1.59 -12.46 9.05
N THR A 156 -1.75 -12.44 10.37
CA THR A 156 -2.94 -12.99 11.05
C THR A 156 -4.22 -12.37 10.51
N GLU A 157 -4.22 -11.05 10.30
CA GLU A 157 -5.33 -10.31 9.67
C GLU A 157 -5.68 -10.83 8.27
N ALA A 158 -4.68 -11.09 7.42
CA ALA A 158 -4.89 -11.63 6.08
C ALA A 158 -5.43 -13.07 6.10
N ILE A 159 -4.94 -13.90 7.04
CA ILE A 159 -5.38 -15.28 7.21
C ILE A 159 -6.84 -15.31 7.70
N GLU A 160 -7.21 -14.45 8.65
CA GLU A 160 -8.58 -14.32 9.13
C GLU A 160 -9.52 -13.75 8.07
N ALA A 161 -9.07 -12.74 7.32
CA ALA A 161 -9.86 -12.16 6.23
C ALA A 161 -10.14 -13.18 5.12
N ARG A 162 -9.20 -14.08 4.81
CA ARG A 162 -9.42 -15.17 3.84
C ARG A 162 -10.38 -16.24 4.35
N LYS A 163 -10.35 -16.54 5.65
CA LYS A 163 -11.31 -17.46 6.27
C LYS A 163 -12.73 -16.87 6.25
N ASN A 164 -12.84 -15.56 6.35
CA ASN A 164 -14.11 -14.82 6.32
C ASN A 164 -14.45 -14.24 4.94
N ASP A 165 -13.82 -14.71 3.85
CA ASP A 165 -14.07 -14.16 2.52
C ASP A 165 -15.47 -14.56 2.04
N LEU A 166 -16.30 -13.56 1.75
CA LEU A 166 -17.71 -13.68 1.36
C LEU A 166 -17.93 -14.55 0.11
N ASN A 167 -16.89 -14.74 -0.71
CA ASN A 167 -16.95 -15.61 -1.89
C ASN A 167 -16.87 -17.11 -1.55
N ASN A 168 -16.39 -17.45 -0.36
CA ASN A 168 -16.33 -18.84 0.15
C ASN A 168 -17.49 -19.18 1.10
N MET A 169 -18.37 -18.21 1.37
CA MET A 169 -19.53 -18.36 2.25
C MET A 169 -20.79 -18.75 1.47
N SER A 170 -21.71 -19.44 2.13
CA SER A 170 -23.03 -19.71 1.56
C SER A 170 -23.84 -18.42 1.39
N LEU A 171 -24.83 -18.44 0.49
CA LEU A 171 -25.64 -17.26 0.12
C LEU A 171 -26.32 -16.59 1.34
N ASN A 172 -26.74 -17.38 2.33
CA ASN A 172 -27.36 -16.88 3.55
C ASN A 172 -26.34 -16.20 4.47
N GLU A 173 -25.19 -16.83 4.71
CA GLU A 173 -24.09 -16.26 5.51
C GLU A 173 -23.57 -14.95 4.90
N ARG A 174 -23.59 -14.84 3.56
CA ARG A 174 -23.20 -13.62 2.85
C ARG A 174 -24.18 -12.46 3.07
N ALA A 175 -25.49 -12.75 3.10
CA ALA A 175 -26.51 -11.75 3.37
C ALA A 175 -26.41 -11.25 4.83
N ASP A 176 -26.26 -12.18 5.77
CA ASP A 176 -26.10 -11.87 7.19
C ASP A 176 -24.84 -11.05 7.45
N ALA A 177 -23.71 -11.39 6.83
CA ALA A 177 -22.46 -10.63 6.97
C ALA A 177 -22.56 -9.21 6.40
N LEU A 178 -23.33 -8.99 5.33
CA LEU A 178 -23.57 -7.66 4.76
C LEU A 178 -24.48 -6.81 5.66
N VAL A 179 -25.51 -7.43 6.24
CA VAL A 179 -26.41 -6.77 7.20
C VAL A 179 -25.64 -6.43 8.47
N GLU A 180 -24.85 -7.36 9.01
CA GLU A 180 -24.03 -7.14 10.19
C GLU A 180 -22.97 -6.05 9.96
N ALA A 181 -22.35 -6.00 8.77
CA ALA A 181 -21.41 -4.94 8.41
C ALA A 181 -22.10 -3.56 8.36
N PHE A 182 -23.32 -3.49 7.82
CA PHE A 182 -24.12 -2.27 7.80
C PHE A 182 -24.53 -1.85 9.22
N GLU A 183 -24.97 -2.80 10.05
CA GLU A 183 -25.35 -2.54 11.44
C GLU A 183 -24.16 -2.13 12.30
N LYS A 184 -23.00 -2.77 12.17
CA LYS A 184 -21.75 -2.35 12.84
C LYS A 184 -21.37 -0.93 12.46
N ARG A 185 -21.51 -0.57 11.18
CA ARG A 185 -21.25 0.80 10.70
C ARG A 185 -22.23 1.81 11.31
N ARG A 186 -23.51 1.44 11.43
CA ARG A 186 -24.55 2.25 12.09
C ARG A 186 -24.30 2.37 13.61
N GLN A 187 -23.93 1.30 14.29
CA GLN A 187 -23.66 1.31 15.74
C GLN A 187 -22.40 2.10 16.08
N ALA A 188 -21.34 2.02 15.27
CA ALA A 188 -20.15 2.85 15.42
C ALA A 188 -20.46 4.37 15.32
N SER A 189 -21.45 4.75 14.50
CA SER A 189 -21.94 6.13 14.42
C SER A 189 -22.82 6.55 15.62
N ALA A 190 -23.49 5.59 16.27
CA ALA A 190 -24.38 5.84 17.40
C ALA A 190 -23.65 5.97 18.75
N HIS A 191 -22.51 5.29 18.92
CA HIS A 191 -21.73 5.29 20.17
C HIS A 191 -20.79 6.49 20.35
N LYS A 192 -20.67 7.39 19.37
CA LYS A 192 -19.85 8.63 19.45
C LYS A 192 -20.67 9.90 19.72
N LYS A 193 -21.94 9.78 20.14
CA LYS A 193 -22.77 10.92 20.61
C LYS A 193 -22.69 11.12 22.12
#